data_AF-A0ABC9C8W3-F1
#
_entry.id   AF-A0ABC9C8W3-F1
#
_cell.length_a   1.000
_cell.length_b   1.000
_cell.length_c   1.000
_cell.angle_alpha   90.00
_cell.angle_beta   90.00
_cell.angle_gamma   90.00
#
_symmetry.space_group_name_H-M   'P 1'
#
loop_
_entity.id
_entity.type
_entity.pdbx_description
1 polymer ?
#
loop_
_entity_poly.entity_id
_entity_poly.type
_entity_poly.pdbx_seq_one_letter_code
_entity_poly.pdbx_strand_id
1 'polypeptide(L)'
;MPGATVAAVESDGDDELVHDFSPLLLVYRSGRLEHPLIVPLVPPSLDAATGVESKDVPHSPSSSSVDDPRMNPMAPGAPGLEGLACEKVMVCVAEGDHLRWRGKAYAEAVARARKEKCGDDDDERPVAAVEAFESEGVGHVFYLLDPEMEEAKRLLGKIAAFDSAK
;
A
#
# COMPACT_ATOMS: atom_id res chain seq x y z
N MET A 1 50.20 6.70 -32.83
CA MET A 1 48.73 6.62 -32.78
C MET A 1 48.34 6.67 -31.30
N PRO A 2 47.64 7.73 -30.86
CA PRO A 2 47.34 7.99 -29.45
C PRO A 2 46.28 7.03 -28.90
N GLY A 3 46.40 6.75 -27.59
CA GLY A 3 45.58 5.80 -26.85
C GLY A 3 44.14 6.24 -26.71
N ALA A 4 43.23 5.27 -26.86
CA ALA A 4 41.84 5.44 -26.48
C ALA A 4 41.76 5.41 -24.94
N THR A 5 41.54 6.57 -24.35
CA THR A 5 41.13 6.73 -22.96
C THR A 5 39.81 5.99 -22.79
N VAL A 6 39.81 4.91 -22.01
CA VAL A 6 38.56 4.38 -21.45
C VAL A 6 38.10 5.41 -20.43
N ALA A 7 37.02 6.12 -20.73
CA ALA A 7 36.37 6.96 -19.75
C ALA A 7 35.97 6.07 -18.58
N ALA A 8 36.56 6.34 -17.41
CA ALA A 8 36.01 5.83 -16.17
C ALA A 8 34.56 6.32 -16.10
N VAL A 9 33.61 5.39 -16.02
CA VAL A 9 32.27 5.74 -15.54
C VAL A 9 32.49 6.16 -14.09
N GLU A 10 32.45 7.47 -13.86
CA GLU A 10 32.38 8.01 -12.52
C GLU A 10 31.13 7.38 -11.88
N SER A 11 31.31 6.57 -10.83
CA SER A 11 30.17 6.15 -10.01
C SER A 11 29.75 7.38 -9.24
N ASP A 12 28.86 8.15 -9.85
CA ASP A 12 28.28 9.33 -9.25
C ASP A 12 27.64 8.91 -7.92
N GLY A 13 27.87 9.67 -6.85
CA GLY A 13 27.33 9.38 -5.51
C GLY A 13 25.79 9.39 -5.43
N ASP A 14 25.15 9.56 -6.58
CA ASP A 14 23.72 9.69 -6.83
C ASP A 14 23.02 8.35 -7.14
N ASP A 15 23.80 7.27 -7.31
CA ASP A 15 23.32 5.89 -7.41
C ASP A 15 23.21 5.19 -6.03
N GLU A 16 23.26 5.95 -4.93
CA GLU A 16 22.97 5.42 -3.61
C GLU A 16 21.48 5.04 -3.51
N LEU A 17 21.21 3.78 -3.17
CA LEU A 17 19.86 3.28 -2.94
C LEU A 17 19.32 3.86 -1.62
N VAL A 18 18.28 4.68 -1.72
CA VAL A 18 17.61 5.28 -0.55
C VAL A 18 16.54 4.36 0.00
N HIS A 19 15.77 3.73 -0.90
CA HIS A 19 14.76 2.76 -0.51
C HIS A 19 14.81 1.52 -1.40
N ASP A 20 14.97 0.37 -0.75
CA ASP A 20 14.90 -0.94 -1.38
C ASP A 20 13.50 -1.54 -1.14
N PHE A 21 12.68 -1.60 -2.18
CA PHE A 21 11.41 -2.33 -2.18
C PHE A 21 11.46 -3.52 -3.13
N SER A 22 12.63 -4.16 -3.26
CA SER A 22 12.79 -5.36 -4.08
C SER A 22 11.76 -6.43 -3.70
N PRO A 23 11.17 -7.12 -4.69
CA PRO A 23 11.49 -7.06 -6.13
C PRO A 23 10.77 -5.95 -6.92
N LEU A 24 9.96 -5.11 -6.27
CA LEU A 24 8.99 -4.23 -6.95
C LEU A 24 9.58 -2.91 -7.44
N LEU A 25 10.38 -2.26 -6.60
CA LEU A 25 10.87 -0.91 -6.85
C LEU A 25 12.18 -0.64 -6.11
N LEU A 26 13.12 0.01 -6.77
CA LEU A 26 14.32 0.58 -6.16
C LEU A 26 14.28 2.10 -6.34
N VAL A 27 14.46 2.84 -5.24
CA VAL A 27 14.48 4.31 -5.24
C VAL A 27 15.89 4.79 -4.93
N TYR A 28 16.52 5.42 -5.90
CA TYR A 28 17.87 5.98 -5.79
C TYR A 28 17.84 7.43 -5.31
N ARG A 29 18.93 7.92 -4.72
CA ARG A 29 19.06 9.30 -4.24
C ARG A 29 18.87 10.32 -5.36
N SER A 30 19.27 9.97 -6.58
CA SER A 30 19.02 10.74 -7.81
C SER A 30 17.53 10.96 -8.14
N GLY A 31 16.62 10.24 -7.49
CA GLY A 31 15.20 10.17 -7.87
C GLY A 31 14.92 9.17 -8.99
N ARG A 32 15.94 8.46 -9.48
CA ARG A 32 15.77 7.33 -10.39
C ARG A 32 14.97 6.23 -9.70
N LEU A 33 13.97 5.72 -10.43
CA LEU A 33 13.18 4.57 -10.04
C LEU A 33 13.54 3.42 -10.97
N GLU A 34 13.95 2.29 -10.42
CA GLU A 34 13.98 1.04 -11.16
C GLU A 34 12.81 0.16 -10.75
N HIS A 35 12.20 -0.51 -11.72
CA HIS A 35 11.14 -1.50 -11.51
C HIS A 35 11.67 -2.87 -11.94
N PRO A 36 12.36 -3.62 -11.06
CA PRO A 36 12.98 -4.89 -11.43
C PRO A 36 11.96 -5.95 -11.86
N LEU A 37 10.76 -5.90 -11.28
CA LEU A 37 9.61 -6.70 -11.70
C LEU A 37 8.86 -5.95 -12.82
N ILE A 38 9.32 -6.12 -14.06
CA ILE A 38 8.73 -5.46 -15.23
C ILE A 38 7.34 -6.04 -15.50
N VAL A 39 6.30 -5.28 -15.14
CA VAL A 39 5.00 -5.36 -15.81
C VAL A 39 5.06 -4.45 -17.04
N PRO A 40 4.67 -4.92 -18.24
CA PRO A 40 4.66 -4.08 -19.43
C PRO A 40 3.72 -2.89 -19.22
N LEU A 41 4.14 -1.68 -19.62
CA LEU A 41 3.27 -0.51 -19.57
C LEU A 41 2.06 -0.76 -20.48
N VAL A 42 0.88 -0.84 -19.89
CA VAL A 42 -0.39 -0.91 -20.61
C VAL A 42 -1.02 0.47 -20.56
N PRO A 43 -1.19 1.17 -21.71
CA PRO A 43 -1.84 2.47 -21.71
C PRO A 43 -3.32 2.34 -21.32
N PRO A 44 -3.91 3.40 -20.72
CA PRO A 44 -5.34 3.44 -20.47
C PRO A 44 -6.11 3.19 -21.77
N SER A 45 -7.06 2.27 -21.71
CA SER A 45 -7.86 1.83 -22.84
C SER A 45 -9.18 1.19 -22.38
N LEU A 46 -10.10 1.04 -23.34
CA LEU A 46 -11.30 0.22 -23.18
C LEU A 46 -10.97 -1.23 -23.54
N ASP A 47 -11.07 -2.13 -22.57
CA ASP A 47 -10.97 -3.56 -22.81
C ASP A 47 -12.30 -4.08 -23.39
N ALA A 48 -12.29 -4.48 -24.66
CA ALA A 48 -13.46 -4.98 -25.35
C ALA A 48 -14.00 -6.31 -24.77
N ALA A 49 -13.17 -7.10 -24.08
CA ALA A 49 -13.59 -8.38 -23.50
C ALA A 49 -14.37 -8.21 -22.19
N THR A 50 -13.98 -7.23 -21.37
CA THR A 50 -14.58 -6.98 -20.05
C THR A 50 -15.48 -5.74 -20.01
N GLY A 51 -15.37 -4.85 -21.00
CA GLY A 51 -16.03 -3.54 -21.01
C GLY A 51 -15.41 -2.53 -20.04
N VAL A 52 -14.27 -2.86 -19.41
CA VAL A 52 -13.60 -1.97 -18.46
C VAL A 52 -12.84 -0.89 -19.20
N GLU A 53 -13.15 0.38 -18.90
CA GLU A 53 -12.40 1.54 -19.37
C GLU A 53 -11.41 2.00 -18.30
N SER A 54 -10.14 2.13 -18.68
CA SER A 54 -9.08 2.71 -17.84
C SER A 54 -8.70 4.10 -18.35
N LYS A 55 -8.39 5.02 -17.44
CA LYS A 55 -8.00 6.40 -17.74
C LYS A 55 -7.01 6.93 -16.72
N ASP A 56 -5.99 7.66 -17.18
CA ASP A 56 -5.07 8.38 -16.30
C ASP A 56 -5.70 9.67 -15.78
N VAL A 57 -5.56 9.93 -14.48
CA VAL A 57 -6.01 11.17 -13.84
C VAL A 57 -4.78 11.97 -13.41
N PRO A 58 -4.52 13.15 -13.99
CA PRO A 58 -3.36 13.94 -13.62
C PRO A 58 -3.40 14.28 -12.12
N HIS A 59 -2.27 14.08 -11.43
CA HIS A 59 -2.09 14.58 -10.07
C HIS A 59 -1.93 16.11 -10.12
N SER A 60 -2.63 16.83 -9.23
CA SER A 60 -2.53 18.29 -9.19
C SER A 60 -1.11 18.69 -8.78
N PRO A 61 -0.48 19.69 -9.43
CA PRO A 61 0.87 20.14 -9.06
C PRO A 61 0.95 20.80 -7.67
N SER A 62 -0.20 21.11 -7.05
CA SER A 62 -0.27 21.76 -5.72
C SER A 62 -0.41 20.78 -4.55
N SER A 63 -0.67 19.49 -4.80
CA SER A 63 -0.70 18.47 -3.75
C SER A 63 0.68 17.83 -3.70
N SER A 64 1.46 18.10 -2.66
CA SER A 64 2.57 17.23 -2.29
C SER A 64 2.02 15.80 -2.24
N SER A 65 2.50 14.95 -3.13
CA SER A 65 1.85 13.73 -3.64
C SER A 65 1.43 12.69 -2.59
N VAL A 66 1.95 12.80 -1.35
CA VAL A 66 1.65 11.91 -0.23
C VAL A 66 0.40 12.28 0.56
N ASP A 67 -0.09 13.52 0.46
CA ASP A 67 -1.29 14.00 1.16
C ASP A 67 -2.47 14.26 0.21
N ASP A 68 -2.37 13.79 -1.04
CA ASP A 68 -3.54 13.69 -1.91
C ASP A 68 -4.55 12.72 -1.26
N PRO A 69 -5.81 13.12 -1.00
CA PRO A 69 -6.83 12.25 -0.41
C PRO A 69 -7.07 10.92 -1.11
N ARG A 70 -6.72 10.83 -2.40
CA ARG A 70 -6.80 9.59 -3.18
C ARG A 70 -5.69 8.59 -2.81
N MET A 71 -4.58 9.08 -2.27
CA MET A 71 -3.43 8.29 -1.84
C MET A 71 -3.39 8.11 -0.32
N ASN A 72 -3.76 9.14 0.43
CA ASN A 72 -3.79 9.14 1.89
C ASN A 72 -5.21 9.43 2.39
N PRO A 73 -5.99 8.41 2.78
CA PRO A 73 -7.36 8.59 3.26
C PRO A 73 -7.45 9.27 4.63
N MET A 74 -6.30 9.53 5.27
CA MET A 74 -6.21 10.29 6.54
C MET A 74 -5.74 11.73 6.31
N ALA A 75 -5.54 12.16 5.06
CA ALA A 75 -5.09 13.51 4.75
C ALA A 75 -6.17 14.57 5.03
N PRO A 76 -5.78 15.82 5.33
CA PRO A 76 -6.72 16.93 5.43
C PRO A 76 -7.57 17.06 4.15
N GLY A 77 -8.90 17.15 4.32
CA GLY A 77 -9.83 17.25 3.20
C GLY A 77 -10.20 15.90 2.56
N ALA A 78 -9.69 14.77 3.06
CA ALA A 78 -10.18 13.46 2.67
C ALA A 78 -11.62 13.21 3.19
N PRO A 79 -12.43 12.41 2.48
CA PRO A 79 -13.71 11.95 3.00
C PRO A 79 -13.53 11.24 4.35
N GLY A 80 -14.49 11.44 5.26
CA GLY A 80 -14.46 10.81 6.58
C GLY A 80 -14.52 9.28 6.51
N LEU A 81 -13.71 8.61 7.34
CA LEU A 81 -13.62 7.15 7.40
C LEU A 81 -14.89 6.48 7.96
N GLU A 82 -15.74 7.25 8.63
CA GLU A 82 -17.08 6.85 9.09
C GLU A 82 -18.09 6.64 7.94
N GLY A 83 -17.72 7.08 6.73
CA GLY A 83 -18.45 6.88 5.47
C GLY A 83 -18.11 5.58 4.74
N LEU A 84 -17.21 4.74 5.27
CA LEU A 84 -16.92 3.42 4.68
C LEU A 84 -18.21 2.59 4.58
N ALA A 85 -18.50 2.09 3.38
CA ALA A 85 -19.73 1.35 3.08
C ALA A 85 -19.76 -0.06 3.70
N CYS A 86 -18.61 -0.59 4.12
CA CYS A 86 -18.50 -1.91 4.73
C CYS A 86 -18.76 -1.86 6.23
N GLU A 87 -19.46 -2.87 6.74
CA GLU A 87 -19.70 -3.03 8.17
C GLU A 87 -18.41 -3.42 8.91
N LYS A 88 -17.60 -4.30 8.33
CA LYS A 88 -16.35 -4.79 8.93
C LYS A 88 -15.15 -4.40 8.09
N VAL A 89 -14.03 -4.13 8.75
CA VAL A 89 -12.75 -3.84 8.10
C VAL A 89 -11.68 -4.71 8.72
N MET A 90 -10.87 -5.36 7.89
CA MET A 90 -9.64 -6.01 8.34
C MET A 90 -8.44 -5.31 7.73
N VAL A 91 -7.43 -5.03 8.55
CA VAL A 91 -6.16 -4.45 8.13
C VAL A 91 -5.05 -5.43 8.48
N CYS A 92 -4.37 -5.95 7.45
CA CYS A 92 -3.25 -6.88 7.61
C CYS A 92 -1.93 -6.14 7.33
N VAL A 93 -0.97 -6.26 8.24
CA VAL A 93 0.37 -5.68 8.10
C VAL A 93 1.43 -6.76 8.35
N ALA A 94 2.62 -6.58 7.79
CA ALA A 94 3.78 -7.41 8.06
C ALA A 94 4.78 -6.66 8.95
N GLU A 95 5.41 -7.36 9.90
CA GLU A 95 6.33 -6.75 10.87
C GLU A 95 7.49 -6.02 10.20
N GLY A 96 8.08 -6.61 9.16
CA GLY A 96 9.18 -6.07 8.38
C GLY A 96 8.78 -5.12 7.25
N ASP A 97 7.50 -4.72 7.16
CA ASP A 97 7.02 -3.82 6.13
C ASP A 97 7.26 -2.34 6.48
N HIS A 98 7.90 -1.59 5.58
CA HIS A 98 8.09 -0.14 5.72
C HIS A 98 6.76 0.64 5.83
N LEU A 99 5.66 0.09 5.32
CA LEU A 99 4.31 0.65 5.38
C LEU A 99 3.51 0.17 6.60
N ARG A 100 4.06 -0.71 7.44
CA ARG A 100 3.40 -1.25 8.65
C ARG A 100 2.77 -0.16 9.51
N TRP A 101 3.51 0.91 9.78
CA TRP A 101 3.03 2.01 10.61
C TRP A 101 1.82 2.71 10.01
N ARG A 102 1.76 2.86 8.67
CA ARG A 102 0.61 3.44 7.97
C ARG A 102 -0.61 2.56 8.06
N GLY A 103 -0.44 1.23 7.89
CA GLY A 103 -1.52 0.28 8.06
C GLY A 103 -2.12 0.33 9.46
N LYS A 104 -1.27 0.36 10.50
CA LYS A 104 -1.73 0.51 11.90
C LYS A 104 -2.46 1.83 12.14
N ALA A 105 -1.89 2.95 11.67
CA ALA A 105 -2.53 4.26 11.79
C ALA A 105 -3.90 4.31 11.10
N TYR A 106 -4.04 3.68 9.93
CA TYR A 106 -5.32 3.57 9.23
C TYR A 106 -6.33 2.77 10.06
N ALA A 107 -5.95 1.62 10.62
CA ALA A 107 -6.84 0.81 11.46
C ALA A 107 -7.35 1.61 12.68
N GLU A 108 -6.47 2.32 13.37
CA GLU A 108 -6.83 3.19 14.50
C GLU A 108 -7.74 4.34 14.08
N ALA A 109 -7.47 4.97 12.93
CA ALA A 109 -8.28 6.06 12.41
C ALA A 109 -9.70 5.60 12.05
N VAL A 110 -9.86 4.43 11.43
CA VAL A 110 -11.17 3.84 11.13
C VAL A 110 -11.92 3.51 12.42
N ALA A 111 -11.24 2.91 13.41
CA ALA A 111 -11.86 2.58 14.69
C ALA A 111 -12.36 3.83 15.43
N ARG A 112 -11.54 4.90 15.43
CA ARG A 112 -11.90 6.19 16.02
C ARG A 112 -13.10 6.85 15.33
N ALA A 113 -13.08 6.94 14.00
CA ALA A 113 -14.16 7.54 13.21
C ALA A 113 -15.50 6.80 13.40
N ARG A 114 -15.45 5.46 13.50
CA ARG A 114 -16.63 4.63 13.79
C ARG A 114 -17.17 4.87 15.20
N LYS A 115 -16.30 5.03 16.20
CA LYS A 115 -16.70 5.35 17.58
C LYS A 115 -17.37 6.72 17.65
N GLU A 116 -16.79 7.73 17.02
CA GLU A 116 -17.33 9.11 16.99
C GLU A 116 -18.74 9.16 16.36
N LYS A 117 -19.05 8.28 15.40
CA LYS A 117 -20.39 8.18 14.78
C LYS A 117 -21.45 7.53 15.67
N CYS A 118 -21.07 6.58 16.53
CA CYS A 118 -22.03 5.82 17.37
C CYS A 118 -22.52 6.60 18.61
N GLY A 119 -21.85 7.69 19.01
CA GLY A 119 -22.20 8.46 20.21
C GLY A 119 -21.81 7.77 21.53
N ASP A 120 -21.78 8.53 22.63
CA ASP A 120 -21.47 8.06 24.00
C ASP A 120 -22.68 7.36 24.67
N ASP A 121 -23.61 6.78 23.91
CA ASP A 121 -24.68 6.00 24.51
C ASP A 121 -24.09 4.67 24.99
N ASP A 122 -24.21 4.41 26.30
CA ASP A 122 -23.88 3.18 27.06
C ASP A 122 -24.62 1.91 26.54
N ASP A 123 -24.96 1.84 25.26
CA ASP A 123 -25.49 0.64 24.60
C ASP A 123 -24.30 -0.20 24.13
N GLU A 124 -24.17 -1.41 24.65
CA GLU A 124 -23.12 -2.41 24.36
C GLU A 124 -23.11 -2.90 22.89
N ARG A 125 -23.51 -2.06 21.95
CA ARG A 125 -23.47 -2.35 20.52
C ARG A 125 -22.01 -2.37 20.08
N PRO A 126 -21.49 -3.52 19.62
CA PRO A 126 -20.08 -3.64 19.29
C PRO A 126 -19.72 -2.62 18.20
N VAL A 127 -18.75 -1.75 18.51
CA VAL A 127 -18.16 -0.83 17.54
C VAL A 127 -17.75 -1.66 16.33
N ALA A 128 -18.33 -1.34 15.17
CA ALA A 128 -18.18 -2.06 13.93
C ALA A 128 -16.75 -2.57 13.72
N ALA A 129 -16.59 -3.90 13.64
CA ALA A 129 -15.32 -4.59 13.84
C ALA A 129 -14.22 -4.09 12.90
N VAL A 130 -13.22 -3.41 13.48
CA VAL A 130 -11.93 -3.21 12.85
C VAL A 130 -11.00 -4.29 13.41
N GLU A 131 -10.65 -5.27 12.59
CA GLU A 131 -9.65 -6.28 12.94
C GLU A 131 -8.29 -5.84 12.41
N ALA A 132 -7.31 -5.69 13.30
CA ALA A 132 -5.92 -5.50 12.90
C ALA A 132 -5.17 -6.83 13.08
N PHE A 133 -4.44 -7.24 12.05
CA PHE A 133 -3.65 -8.46 12.04
C PHE A 133 -2.23 -8.16 11.62
N GLU A 134 -1.27 -8.68 12.39
CA GLU A 134 0.15 -8.55 12.10
C GLU A 134 0.79 -9.92 11.87
N SER A 135 1.48 -10.04 10.75
CA SER A 135 2.33 -11.19 10.40
C SER A 135 3.77 -10.92 10.83
N GLU A 136 4.26 -11.75 11.74
CA GLU A 136 5.60 -11.61 12.35
C GLU A 136 6.68 -12.21 11.45
N GLY A 137 7.89 -11.65 11.49
CA GLY A 137 9.07 -12.18 10.79
C GLY A 137 9.03 -12.11 9.26
N VAL A 138 8.04 -11.44 8.67
CA VAL A 138 7.86 -11.33 7.22
C VAL A 138 7.92 -9.87 6.74
N GLY A 139 8.32 -9.70 5.48
CA GLY A 139 8.42 -8.40 4.81
C GLY A 139 7.17 -8.03 4.00
N HIS A 140 7.26 -6.91 3.27
CA HIS A 140 6.20 -6.44 2.37
C HIS A 140 5.82 -7.51 1.35
N VAL A 141 4.51 -7.66 1.06
CA VAL A 141 3.94 -8.59 0.05
C VAL A 141 4.40 -10.06 0.14
N PHE A 142 4.85 -10.54 1.30
CA PHE A 142 5.41 -11.89 1.49
C PHE A 142 4.53 -13.02 0.90
N TYR A 143 3.21 -12.90 1.04
CA TYR A 143 2.23 -13.89 0.57
C TYR A 143 2.11 -14.00 -0.96
N LEU A 144 2.59 -12.99 -1.71
CA LEU A 144 2.70 -13.05 -3.18
C LEU A 144 4.02 -13.68 -3.63
N LEU A 145 5.08 -13.56 -2.84
CA LEU A 145 6.43 -14.02 -3.18
C LEU A 145 6.62 -15.50 -2.83
N ASP A 146 6.11 -15.92 -1.68
CA ASP A 146 6.09 -17.32 -1.25
C ASP A 146 4.70 -17.67 -0.68
N PRO A 147 3.75 -18.08 -1.54
CA PRO A 147 2.41 -18.46 -1.08
C PRO A 147 2.39 -19.78 -0.29
N GLU A 148 3.45 -20.58 -0.36
CA GLU A 148 3.52 -21.89 0.30
C GLU A 148 4.03 -21.80 1.74
N MET A 149 4.62 -20.67 2.15
CA MET A 149 5.06 -20.49 3.52
C MET A 149 3.86 -20.48 4.50
N GLU A 150 4.10 -20.99 5.71
CA GLU A 150 3.07 -21.12 6.74
C GLU A 150 2.40 -19.77 7.08
N GLU A 151 3.19 -18.70 7.13
CA GLU A 151 2.67 -17.37 7.44
C GLU A 151 1.75 -16.83 6.33
N ALA A 152 2.03 -17.16 5.07
CA ALA A 152 1.19 -16.76 3.93
C ALA A 152 -0.14 -17.53 3.96
N LYS A 153 -0.08 -18.84 4.22
CA LYS A 153 -1.27 -19.68 4.43
C LYS A 153 -2.10 -19.18 5.60
N ARG A 154 -1.46 -18.75 6.70
CA ARG A 154 -2.11 -18.17 7.88
C ARG A 154 -2.84 -16.87 7.54
N LEU A 155 -2.18 -15.95 6.83
CA LEU A 155 -2.79 -14.69 6.38
C LEU A 155 -3.99 -14.95 5.45
N LEU A 156 -3.82 -15.79 4.42
CA LEU A 156 -4.89 -16.11 3.47
C LEU A 156 -6.07 -16.81 4.15
N GLY A 157 -5.80 -17.73 5.08
CA GLY A 157 -6.82 -18.38 5.90
C GLY A 157 -7.59 -17.37 6.76
N LYS A 158 -6.91 -16.37 7.32
CA LYS A 158 -7.56 -15.26 8.04
C LYS A 158 -8.46 -14.41 7.14
N ILE A 159 -7.99 -14.06 5.94
CA ILE A 159 -8.80 -13.30 4.96
C ILE A 159 -10.06 -14.09 4.59
N ALA A 160 -9.92 -15.38 4.30
CA ALA A 160 -11.07 -16.24 3.97
C ALA A 160 -12.06 -16.35 5.15
N ALA A 161 -11.56 -16.47 6.37
CA ALA A 161 -12.39 -16.54 7.57
C ALA A 161 -13.13 -15.21 7.84
N PHE A 162 -12.46 -14.08 7.64
CA PHE A 162 -13.04 -12.75 7.80
C PHE A 162 -14.18 -12.50 6.82
N ASP A 163 -13.99 -12.87 5.54
CA ASP A 163 -15.04 -12.76 4.51
C ASP A 163 -16.22 -13.70 4.77
N SER A 164 -15.95 -14.90 5.29
CA SER A 164 -16.97 -15.90 5.60
C SER A 164 -17.74 -15.61 6.89
N ALA A 165 -17.21 -14.77 7.78
CA ALA A 165 -17.88 -14.38 9.00
C ALA A 165 -19.08 -13.49 8.66
N LYS A 166 -20.28 -13.85 9.13
CA LYS A 166 -21.47 -13.00 9.03
C LYS A 166 -21.38 -11.84 10.01
#